data_AF-A0A671FIH1-F1
#
_entry.id   AF-A0A671FIH1-F1
#
_cell.length_a   1.000
_cell.length_b   1.000
_cell.length_c   1.000
_cell.angle_alpha   90.00
_cell.angle_beta   90.00
_cell.angle_gamma   90.00
#
_symmetry.space_group_name_H-M   'P 1'
#
loop_
_entity.id
_entity.type
_entity.pdbx_description
1 polymer ?
#
loop_
_entity_poly.entity_id
_entity_poly.type
_entity_poly.pdbx_seq_one_letter_code
_entity_poly.pdbx_strand_id
1 'polypeptide(L)'
;MALSRVCWARTALWGSAATPGPYVTRRLQLVRSGLDWGGPRYLFPRQLLIKHFWTPKQQTDFLDIYHALRKQSHPEILCYLEKIIPLISDVGLQWHMTELCTKIQRGTHPAIHDILALRECFSNHPLGMNQLPAFQMKALSRAMLLTPYLPSLLLRHRLKAHTTVIHQLDKALTRLGIAQLTAQEVKSACYLRGLNSTHIAEERCRTWLGEWLQISCSLKEAELSLLLHNVVLLSTNYIGTRR
;
A
#
# COMPACT_ATOMS: atom_id res chain seq x y z
N MET A 1 29.92 -9.09 0.11
CA MET A 1 29.30 -10.12 0.96
C MET A 1 28.65 -9.43 2.14
N ALA A 2 27.51 -9.96 2.61
CA ALA A 2 26.62 -9.43 3.67
C ALA A 2 25.78 -8.21 3.20
N LEU A 3 24.44 -8.18 3.19
CA LEU A 3 23.44 -8.95 3.92
C LEU A 3 22.20 -9.23 3.03
N SER A 4 22.03 -10.49 2.66
CA SER A 4 20.72 -11.11 2.48
C SER A 4 20.12 -11.31 3.87
N ARG A 5 18.96 -10.70 4.17
CA ARG A 5 18.01 -11.08 5.24
C ARG A 5 16.88 -10.03 5.35
N VAL A 6 15.88 -10.12 4.49
CA VAL A 6 14.47 -9.95 4.89
C VAL A 6 13.66 -10.93 4.07
N CYS A 7 13.25 -12.00 4.73
CA CYS A 7 12.50 -13.12 4.19
C CYS A 7 11.09 -12.65 3.81
N TRP A 8 10.79 -12.51 2.51
CA TRP A 8 9.42 -12.40 2.04
C TRP A 8 8.86 -13.81 1.86
N ALA A 9 8.17 -14.32 2.88
CA ALA A 9 7.42 -15.56 2.80
C ALA A 9 6.00 -15.34 3.32
N ARG A 10 5.02 -15.48 2.42
CA ARG A 10 3.87 -16.38 2.59
C ARG A 10 3.04 -16.44 1.32
N THR A 11 3.22 -17.55 0.61
CA THR A 11 2.28 -18.20 -0.28
C THR A 11 1.06 -18.67 0.51
N ALA A 12 -0.15 -18.41 0.00
CA ALA A 12 -1.36 -19.10 0.42
C ALA A 12 -1.71 -20.09 -0.71
N LEU A 13 -1.49 -21.37 -0.45
CA LEU A 13 -2.10 -22.48 -1.18
C LEU A 13 -3.62 -22.31 -1.14
N TRP A 14 -4.31 -22.60 -2.24
CA TRP A 14 -5.61 -23.28 -2.26
C TRP A 14 -5.71 -24.06 -3.57
N GLY A 15 -5.93 -25.36 -3.45
CA GLY A 15 -6.11 -26.29 -4.56
C GLY A 15 -6.74 -27.55 -3.99
N SER A 16 -8.06 -27.52 -3.84
CA SER A 16 -8.88 -28.64 -3.39
C SER A 16 -8.84 -29.77 -4.42
N ALA A 17 -8.76 -30.99 -3.90
CA ALA A 17 -8.73 -32.24 -4.63
C ALA A 17 -10.00 -32.47 -5.47
N ALA A 18 -9.81 -32.93 -6.70
CA ALA A 18 -10.82 -33.66 -7.47
C ALA A 18 -10.15 -34.91 -8.06
N THR A 19 -10.82 -36.04 -7.91
CA THR A 19 -10.41 -37.42 -8.18
C THR A 19 -10.23 -37.75 -9.68
N PRO A 20 -9.42 -38.76 -10.06
CA PRO A 20 -9.13 -39.09 -11.46
C PRO A 20 -10.11 -40.13 -12.04
N GLY A 21 -10.57 -39.91 -13.28
CA GLY A 21 -11.26 -40.88 -14.13
C GLY A 21 -10.40 -41.28 -15.35
N PRO A 22 -10.64 -42.45 -15.98
CA PRO A 22 -9.58 -43.17 -16.70
C PRO A 22 -9.50 -42.89 -18.22
N TYR A 23 -8.24 -42.91 -18.67
CA TYR A 23 -7.68 -43.31 -19.97
C TYR A 23 -8.57 -43.40 -21.22
N VAL A 24 -8.25 -42.56 -22.22
CA VAL A 24 -8.24 -42.97 -23.64
C VAL A 24 -6.97 -42.43 -24.30
N THR A 25 -6.05 -43.34 -24.62
CA THR A 25 -4.88 -43.13 -25.46
C THR A 25 -5.28 -42.94 -26.91
N ARG A 26 -4.93 -41.80 -27.52
CA ARG A 26 -4.81 -41.69 -28.97
C ARG A 26 -3.49 -41.03 -29.32
N ARG A 27 -2.53 -41.85 -29.78
CA ARG A 27 -1.32 -41.39 -30.49
C ARG A 27 -1.78 -40.61 -31.71
N LEU A 28 -1.47 -39.31 -31.75
CA LEU A 28 -1.40 -38.56 -32.99
C LEU A 28 0.03 -38.02 -33.12
N GLN A 29 0.54 -38.23 -34.32
CA GLN A 29 1.94 -38.15 -34.69
C GLN A 29 2.50 -36.73 -34.53
N LEU A 30 3.73 -36.70 -34.05
CA LEU A 30 4.59 -35.55 -33.89
C LEU A 30 4.92 -34.95 -35.29
N VAL A 31 4.18 -33.94 -35.72
CA VAL A 31 4.70 -32.99 -36.72
C VAL A 31 5.54 -31.97 -35.96
N ARG A 32 6.86 -32.08 -36.13
CA ARG A 32 7.84 -31.10 -35.67
C ARG A 32 7.57 -29.76 -36.38
N SER A 33 6.93 -28.84 -35.68
CA SER A 33 7.01 -27.42 -35.98
C SER A 33 7.70 -26.75 -34.79
N GLY A 34 8.88 -26.18 -35.03
CA GLY A 34 9.67 -25.47 -34.04
C GLY A 34 8.86 -24.30 -33.48
N LEU A 35 8.29 -24.51 -32.30
CA LEU A 35 7.76 -23.46 -31.44
C LEU A 35 8.67 -23.43 -30.23
N ASP A 36 9.45 -22.35 -30.18
CA ASP A 36 10.26 -21.94 -29.04
C ASP A 36 9.39 -22.00 -27.79
N TRP A 37 9.62 -23.00 -26.93
CA TRP A 37 8.92 -23.15 -25.66
C TRP A 37 9.47 -22.11 -24.67
N GLY A 38 9.21 -20.83 -24.96
CA GLY A 38 9.13 -19.81 -23.92
C GLY A 38 8.01 -20.23 -22.97
N GLY A 39 8.36 -20.97 -21.92
CA GLY A 39 7.39 -21.65 -21.06
C GLY A 39 6.30 -20.72 -20.50
N PRO A 40 5.14 -21.28 -20.07
CA PRO A 40 3.96 -20.51 -19.62
C PRO A 40 4.22 -19.51 -18.47
N ARG A 41 5.40 -19.56 -17.84
CA ARG A 41 5.86 -18.56 -16.85
C ARG A 41 5.99 -17.15 -17.43
N TYR A 42 6.35 -17.00 -18.70
CA TYR A 42 6.47 -15.68 -19.35
C TYR A 42 5.13 -15.11 -19.82
N LEU A 43 4.07 -15.93 -19.84
CA LEU A 43 2.72 -15.50 -20.23
C LEU A 43 1.97 -14.82 -19.07
N PHE A 44 2.34 -15.12 -17.81
CA PHE A 44 1.74 -14.53 -16.59
C PHE A 44 2.78 -13.98 -15.61
N PRO A 45 3.64 -13.05 -16.03
CA PRO A 45 4.77 -12.57 -15.23
C PRO A 45 4.35 -11.96 -13.89
N ARG A 46 3.19 -11.32 -13.79
CA ARG A 46 2.64 -10.75 -12.54
C ARG A 46 2.25 -11.79 -11.49
N GLN A 47 1.94 -13.01 -11.90
CA GLN A 47 1.39 -14.07 -11.04
C GLN A 47 2.43 -15.13 -10.71
N LEU A 48 3.35 -15.38 -11.65
CA LEU A 48 4.27 -16.52 -11.60
C LEU A 48 5.74 -16.13 -11.40
N LEU A 49 6.11 -14.85 -11.58
CA LEU A 49 7.48 -14.38 -11.42
C LEU A 49 7.59 -13.42 -10.23
N ILE A 50 8.66 -13.58 -9.44
CA ILE A 50 9.08 -12.55 -8.49
C ILE A 50 9.68 -11.36 -9.23
N LYS A 51 9.59 -10.16 -8.65
CA LYS A 51 10.04 -8.88 -9.25
C LYS A 51 11.42 -8.94 -9.90
N HIS A 52 12.34 -9.74 -9.36
CA HIS A 52 13.70 -9.91 -9.87
C HIS A 52 13.76 -10.41 -11.33
N PHE A 53 12.78 -11.18 -11.79
CA PHE A 53 12.72 -11.70 -13.17
C PHE A 53 11.94 -10.81 -14.13
N TRP A 54 11.41 -9.67 -13.66
CA TRP A 54 10.68 -8.73 -14.51
C TRP A 54 11.65 -7.79 -15.21
N THR A 55 11.42 -7.53 -16.49
CA THR A 55 12.15 -6.49 -17.22
C THR A 55 11.89 -5.11 -16.60
N PRO A 56 12.79 -4.12 -16.76
CA PRO A 56 12.56 -2.77 -16.23
C PRO A 56 11.23 -2.17 -16.65
N LYS A 57 10.81 -2.38 -17.91
CA LYS A 57 9.50 -1.96 -18.43
C LYS A 57 8.34 -2.65 -17.69
N GLN A 58 8.41 -3.99 -17.56
CA GLN A 58 7.39 -4.76 -16.83
C GLN A 58 7.26 -4.32 -15.36
N GLN A 59 8.39 -4.00 -14.70
CA GLN A 59 8.36 -3.52 -13.32
C GLN A 59 7.54 -2.23 -13.21
N THR A 60 7.79 -1.26 -14.10
CA THR A 60 7.02 0.00 -14.15
C THR A 60 5.55 -0.27 -14.44
N ASP A 61 5.25 -1.02 -15.50
CA ASP A 61 3.87 -1.30 -15.92
C ASP A 61 3.07 -1.99 -14.80
N PHE A 62 3.67 -2.97 -14.10
CA PHE A 62 2.97 -3.70 -13.05
C PHE A 62 2.77 -2.84 -11.80
N LEU A 63 3.75 -2.02 -11.43
CA LEU A 63 3.61 -1.06 -10.33
C LEU A 63 2.51 -0.03 -10.64
N ASP A 64 2.39 0.43 -11.88
CA ASP A 64 1.31 1.33 -12.29
C ASP A 64 -0.06 0.64 -12.21
N ILE A 65 -0.18 -0.62 -12.64
CA ILE A 65 -1.42 -1.39 -12.50
C ILE A 65 -1.81 -1.56 -11.03
N TYR A 66 -0.88 -1.97 -10.16
CA TYR A 66 -1.17 -2.13 -8.73
C TYR A 66 -1.51 -0.78 -8.08
N HIS A 67 -0.87 0.32 -8.49
CA HIS A 67 -1.19 1.64 -8.00
C HIS A 67 -2.57 2.12 -8.50
N ALA A 68 -2.97 1.80 -9.73
CA ALA A 68 -4.32 2.08 -10.20
C ALA A 68 -5.37 1.34 -9.37
N LEU A 69 -5.13 0.05 -9.04
CA LEU A 69 -6.03 -0.76 -8.21
C LEU A 69 -6.17 -0.20 -6.79
N ARG A 70 -5.07 0.20 -6.12
CA ARG A 70 -5.17 0.80 -4.78
C ARG A 70 -5.88 2.14 -4.80
N LYS A 71 -5.65 2.97 -5.84
CA LYS A 71 -6.24 4.31 -6.00
C LYS A 71 -7.77 4.27 -6.10
N GLN A 72 -8.36 3.18 -6.61
CA GLN A 72 -9.82 3.00 -6.64
C GLN A 72 -10.48 3.12 -5.26
N SER A 73 -9.75 2.79 -4.18
CA SER A 73 -10.27 2.88 -2.80
C SER A 73 -10.15 4.27 -2.17
N HIS A 74 -9.38 5.19 -2.77
CA HIS A 74 -9.12 6.49 -2.15
C HIS A 74 -10.39 7.33 -1.96
N PRO A 75 -11.32 7.44 -2.94
CA PRO A 75 -12.54 8.21 -2.76
C PRO A 75 -13.43 7.67 -1.63
N GLU A 76 -13.49 6.34 -1.46
CA GLU A 76 -14.25 5.71 -0.38
C GLU A 76 -13.69 6.10 1.00
N ILE A 77 -12.36 6.12 1.12
CA ILE A 77 -11.66 6.49 2.36
C ILE A 77 -11.87 7.97 2.69
N LEU A 78 -11.72 8.87 1.71
CA LEU A 78 -11.92 10.31 1.89
C LEU A 78 -13.38 10.64 2.21
N CYS A 79 -14.33 10.04 1.49
CA CYS A 79 -15.77 10.19 1.77
C CYS A 79 -16.13 9.72 3.17
N TYR A 80 -15.51 8.64 3.67
CA TYR A 80 -15.70 8.21 5.04
C TYR A 80 -15.17 9.24 6.04
N LEU A 81 -13.98 9.80 5.82
CA LEU A 81 -13.40 10.85 6.68
C LEU A 81 -14.29 12.09 6.76
N GLU A 82 -14.93 12.49 5.66
CA GLU A 82 -15.90 13.60 5.67
C GLU A 82 -17.16 13.25 6.47
N LYS A 83 -17.70 12.04 6.30
CA LYS A 83 -18.92 11.59 6.98
C LYS A 83 -18.79 11.50 8.50
N ILE A 84 -17.59 11.26 9.02
CA ILE A 84 -17.36 11.14 10.47
C ILE A 84 -17.09 12.49 11.14
N ILE A 85 -16.90 13.58 10.40
CA ILE A 85 -16.61 14.91 10.98
C ILE A 85 -17.63 15.26 12.09
N PRO A 86 -18.97 15.09 11.89
CA PRO A 86 -19.94 15.40 12.93
C PRO A 86 -19.85 14.51 14.18
N LEU A 87 -19.15 13.38 14.11
CA LEU A 87 -18.97 12.43 15.22
C LEU A 87 -17.75 12.74 16.10
N ILE A 88 -16.88 13.66 15.67
CA ILE A 88 -15.71 14.09 16.46
C ILE A 88 -16.20 15.01 17.56
N SER A 89 -15.93 14.73 18.84
CA SER A 89 -16.47 15.54 19.94
C SER A 89 -15.80 16.91 20.08
N ASP A 90 -14.52 17.02 19.74
CA ASP A 90 -13.74 18.25 19.85
C ASP A 90 -13.97 19.16 18.63
N VAL A 91 -14.41 20.39 18.88
CA VAL A 91 -14.73 21.38 17.83
C VAL A 91 -13.49 21.82 17.04
N GLY A 92 -12.33 21.92 17.70
CA GLY A 92 -11.07 22.24 17.04
C GLY A 92 -10.64 21.13 16.09
N LEU A 93 -10.74 19.86 16.52
CA LEU A 93 -10.45 18.70 15.68
C LEU A 93 -11.45 18.55 14.54
N GLN A 94 -12.74 18.87 14.74
CA GLN A 94 -13.73 18.94 13.66
C GLN A 94 -13.31 19.94 12.58
N TRP A 95 -12.93 21.15 13.00
CA TRP A 95 -12.47 22.19 12.08
C TRP A 95 -11.21 21.76 11.32
N HIS A 96 -10.21 21.23 12.03
CA HIS A 96 -8.98 20.72 11.41
C HIS A 96 -9.25 19.58 10.41
N MET A 97 -10.16 18.65 10.72
CA MET A 97 -10.51 17.55 9.80
C MET A 97 -11.22 18.09 8.56
N THR A 98 -12.13 19.06 8.74
CA THR A 98 -12.81 19.72 7.64
C THR A 98 -11.81 20.41 6.72
N GLU A 99 -10.89 21.18 7.29
CA GLU A 99 -9.87 21.91 6.53
C GLU A 99 -8.88 20.97 5.82
N LEU A 100 -8.52 19.84 6.44
CA LEU A 100 -7.70 18.83 5.78
C LEU A 100 -8.43 18.23 4.57
N CYS A 101 -9.71 17.87 4.72
CA CYS A 101 -10.52 17.33 3.61
C CYS A 101 -10.68 18.35 2.48
N THR A 102 -10.96 19.63 2.78
CA THR A 102 -11.10 20.68 1.76
C THR A 102 -9.78 20.93 1.01
N LYS A 103 -8.63 20.94 1.70
CA LYS A 103 -7.30 21.01 1.07
C LYS A 103 -7.09 19.87 0.09
N ILE A 104 -7.43 18.64 0.50
CA ILE A 104 -7.28 17.45 -0.36
C ILE A 104 -8.19 17.54 -1.58
N GLN A 105 -9.46 17.93 -1.40
CA GLN A 105 -10.41 18.11 -2.51
C GLN A 105 -9.94 19.18 -3.51
N ARG A 106 -9.29 20.25 -3.03
CA ARG A 106 -8.70 21.32 -3.87
C ARG A 106 -7.41 20.89 -4.59
N GLY A 107 -6.94 19.66 -4.41
CA GLY A 107 -5.71 19.18 -5.01
C GLY A 107 -4.43 19.65 -4.30
N THR A 108 -4.55 20.17 -3.06
CA THR A 108 -3.40 20.64 -2.28
C THR A 108 -2.76 19.48 -1.52
N HIS A 109 -1.43 19.43 -1.52
CA HIS A 109 -0.67 18.49 -0.68
C HIS A 109 -0.72 18.97 0.78
N PRO A 110 -1.22 18.14 1.73
CA PRO A 110 -1.38 18.56 3.12
C PRO A 110 -0.02 18.76 3.80
N ALA A 111 0.07 19.72 4.71
CA ALA A 111 1.27 19.88 5.52
C ALA A 111 1.33 18.81 6.63
N ILE A 112 2.54 18.48 7.08
CA ILE A 112 2.77 17.48 8.15
C ILE A 112 1.98 17.84 9.42
N HIS A 113 1.99 19.12 9.81
CA HIS A 113 1.31 19.58 11.02
C HIS A 113 -0.22 19.47 10.91
N ASP A 114 -0.80 19.65 9.72
CA ASP A 114 -2.23 19.48 9.49
C ASP A 114 -2.66 18.03 9.79
N ILE A 115 -1.84 17.06 9.37
CA ILE A 115 -2.11 15.64 9.59
C ILE A 115 -1.89 15.26 11.06
N LEU A 116 -0.79 15.70 11.66
CA LEU A 116 -0.45 15.37 13.05
C LEU A 116 -1.40 16.01 14.07
N ALA A 117 -2.01 17.15 13.75
CA ALA A 117 -3.04 17.76 14.59
C ALA A 117 -4.23 16.82 14.84
N LEU A 118 -4.50 15.88 13.93
CA LEU A 118 -5.64 14.97 13.99
C LEU A 118 -5.36 13.65 14.71
N ARG A 119 -4.14 13.40 15.18
CA ARG A 119 -3.72 12.09 15.76
C ARG A 119 -4.67 11.57 16.84
N GLU A 120 -5.23 12.45 17.65
CA GLU A 120 -6.14 12.09 18.75
C GLU A 120 -7.43 11.46 18.22
N CYS A 121 -7.95 11.93 17.08
CA CYS A 121 -9.13 11.33 16.41
C CYS A 121 -8.92 9.84 16.08
N PHE A 122 -7.67 9.44 15.83
CA PHE A 122 -7.29 8.09 15.41
C PHE A 122 -6.87 7.17 16.56
N SER A 123 -6.82 7.69 17.80
CA SER A 123 -6.49 6.88 18.99
C SER A 123 -7.65 6.01 19.45
N ASN A 124 -8.89 6.48 19.26
CA ASN A 124 -10.12 5.80 19.69
C ASN A 124 -11.29 6.17 18.76
N HIS A 125 -12.54 6.01 19.18
CA HIS A 125 -13.70 6.45 18.42
C HIS A 125 -13.56 7.91 17.94
N PRO A 126 -13.86 8.24 16.67
CA PRO A 126 -14.44 7.37 15.65
C PRO A 126 -13.43 6.60 14.78
N LEU A 127 -12.16 7.01 14.70
CA LEU A 127 -11.21 6.52 13.69
C LEU A 127 -10.22 5.47 14.19
N GLY A 128 -10.28 5.13 15.47
CA GLY A 128 -9.41 4.16 16.10
C GLY A 128 -9.48 2.80 15.41
N MET A 129 -8.35 2.11 15.39
CA MET A 129 -8.20 0.83 14.67
C MET A 129 -9.24 -0.23 15.08
N ASN A 130 -9.82 -0.15 16.29
CA ASN A 130 -10.86 -1.08 16.76
C ASN A 130 -12.29 -0.64 16.38
N GLN A 131 -12.48 0.63 16.10
CA GLN A 131 -13.77 1.26 15.81
C GLN A 131 -14.06 1.32 14.31
N LEU A 132 -13.04 1.11 13.47
CA LEU A 132 -13.21 1.11 12.02
C LEU A 132 -14.28 0.09 11.58
N PRO A 133 -15.27 0.53 10.78
CA PRO A 133 -16.28 -0.35 10.22
C PRO A 133 -15.70 -1.26 9.13
N ALA A 134 -16.39 -2.36 8.84
CA ALA A 134 -15.90 -3.39 7.93
C ALA A 134 -15.62 -2.86 6.51
N PHE A 135 -16.46 -1.96 5.98
CA PHE A 135 -16.24 -1.38 4.64
C PHE A 135 -14.97 -0.52 4.60
N GLN A 136 -14.70 0.27 5.65
CA GLN A 136 -13.50 1.11 5.72
C GLN A 136 -12.24 0.25 5.84
N MET A 137 -12.27 -0.82 6.64
CA MET A 137 -11.16 -1.77 6.68
C MET A 137 -10.89 -2.43 5.32
N LYS A 138 -11.93 -2.76 4.55
CA LYS A 138 -11.78 -3.29 3.18
C LYS A 138 -11.19 -2.26 2.23
N ALA A 139 -11.59 -0.99 2.33
CA ALA A 139 -11.01 0.10 1.55
C ALA A 139 -9.54 0.31 1.89
N LEU A 140 -9.18 0.44 3.18
CA LEU A 140 -7.79 0.56 3.63
C LEU A 140 -6.95 -0.66 3.26
N SER A 141 -7.52 -1.86 3.28
CA SER A 141 -6.82 -3.07 2.85
C SER A 141 -6.46 -3.01 1.36
N ARG A 142 -7.37 -2.56 0.49
CA ARG A 142 -7.07 -2.33 -0.93
C ARG A 142 -6.03 -1.22 -1.10
N ALA A 143 -6.16 -0.12 -0.34
CA ALA A 143 -5.18 0.96 -0.33
C ALA A 143 -3.78 0.46 0.05
N MET A 144 -3.66 -0.58 0.87
CA MET A 144 -2.40 -1.21 1.27
C MET A 144 -2.00 -2.44 0.44
N LEU A 145 -2.69 -2.73 -0.66
CA LEU A 145 -2.48 -3.93 -1.48
C LEU A 145 -2.59 -5.25 -0.69
N LEU A 146 -3.44 -5.27 0.35
CA LEU A 146 -3.78 -6.45 1.15
C LEU A 146 -5.08 -7.09 0.63
N THR A 147 -5.28 -8.37 0.94
CA THR A 147 -6.51 -9.11 0.59
C THR A 147 -7.71 -8.58 1.39
N PRO A 148 -8.73 -7.97 0.75
CA PRO A 148 -9.85 -7.35 1.46
C PRO A 148 -10.98 -8.33 1.83
N TYR A 149 -10.98 -9.55 1.28
CA TYR A 149 -12.10 -10.50 1.38
C TYR A 149 -12.06 -11.40 2.62
N LEU A 150 -11.37 -10.97 3.68
CA LEU A 150 -11.28 -11.70 4.93
C LEU A 150 -12.44 -11.33 5.87
N PRO A 151 -12.86 -12.24 6.78
CA PRO A 151 -13.72 -11.89 7.90
C PRO A 151 -13.17 -10.69 8.70
N SER A 152 -14.06 -9.83 9.21
CA SER A 152 -13.70 -8.54 9.80
C SER A 152 -12.63 -8.62 10.90
N LEU A 153 -12.66 -9.66 11.75
CA LEU A 153 -11.67 -9.85 12.81
C LEU A 153 -10.26 -10.14 12.25
N LEU A 154 -10.18 -11.04 11.27
CA LEU A 154 -8.92 -11.38 10.60
C LEU A 154 -8.39 -10.20 9.78
N LEU A 155 -9.29 -9.47 9.11
CA LEU A 155 -8.94 -8.28 8.36
C LEU A 155 -8.35 -7.20 9.28
N ARG A 156 -8.98 -6.96 10.43
CA ARG A 156 -8.48 -6.02 11.45
C ARG A 156 -7.11 -6.45 11.98
N HIS A 157 -6.94 -7.74 12.32
CA HIS A 157 -5.65 -8.26 12.76
C HIS A 157 -4.56 -8.09 11.70
N ARG A 158 -4.87 -8.39 10.44
CA ARG A 158 -3.95 -8.23 9.31
C ARG A 158 -3.54 -6.77 9.11
N LEU A 159 -4.49 -5.84 9.17
CA LEU A 159 -4.22 -4.40 9.09
C LEU A 159 -3.32 -3.94 10.23
N LYS A 160 -3.63 -4.33 11.48
CA LYS A 160 -2.79 -4.02 12.65
C LYS A 160 -1.37 -4.54 12.48
N ALA A 161 -1.21 -5.81 12.15
CA ALA A 161 0.10 -6.43 11.98
C ALA A 161 0.89 -5.74 10.87
N HIS A 162 0.27 -5.50 9.70
CA HIS A 162 0.91 -4.83 8.58
C HIS A 162 1.34 -3.40 8.91
N THR A 163 0.46 -2.64 9.56
CA THR A 163 0.76 -1.25 9.97
C THR A 163 1.88 -1.20 11.01
N THR A 164 1.88 -2.14 11.95
CA THR A 164 2.96 -2.27 12.94
C THR A 164 4.29 -2.55 12.27
N VAL A 165 4.34 -3.48 11.30
CA VAL A 165 5.55 -3.76 10.53
C VAL A 165 6.05 -2.51 9.81
N ILE A 166 5.18 -1.76 9.13
CA ILE A 166 5.55 -0.51 8.45
C ILE A 166 6.09 0.51 9.44
N HIS A 167 5.43 0.72 10.58
CA HIS A 167 5.86 1.67 11.60
C HIS A 167 7.24 1.30 12.19
N GLN A 168 7.52 0.00 12.41
CA GLN A 168 8.85 -0.44 12.85
C GLN A 168 9.91 -0.28 11.76
N LEU A 169 9.55 -0.54 10.50
CA LEU A 169 10.43 -0.26 9.36
C LEU A 169 10.74 1.25 9.25
N ASP A 170 9.76 2.11 9.51
CA ASP A 170 9.94 3.56 9.52
C ASP A 170 10.90 4.03 10.62
N LYS A 171 10.76 3.47 11.83
CA LYS A 171 11.68 3.72 12.94
C LYS A 171 13.11 3.28 12.60
N ALA A 172 13.27 2.12 11.97
CA ALA A 172 14.57 1.64 11.51
C ALA A 172 15.14 2.53 10.40
N LEU A 173 14.31 2.96 9.45
CA LEU A 173 14.70 3.82 8.33
C LEU A 173 15.13 5.22 8.80
N THR A 174 14.46 5.76 9.81
CA THR A 174 14.82 7.04 10.44
C THR A 174 16.18 6.96 11.11
N ARG A 175 16.52 5.83 11.75
CA ARG A 175 17.85 5.60 12.35
C ARG A 175 18.95 5.45 11.30
N LEU A 176 18.65 4.78 10.18
CA LEU A 176 19.60 4.62 9.07
C LEU A 176 19.85 5.95 8.33
N GLY A 177 18.80 6.76 8.18
CA GLY A 177 18.82 8.01 7.43
C GLY A 177 18.54 7.82 5.94
N ILE A 178 17.69 8.69 5.37
CA ILE A 178 17.28 8.62 3.95
C ILE A 178 18.49 8.76 3.01
N ALA A 179 19.49 9.57 3.38
CA ALA A 179 20.69 9.80 2.57
C ALA A 179 21.49 8.53 2.27
N GLN A 180 21.39 7.50 3.11
CA GLN A 180 22.09 6.22 2.93
C GLN A 180 21.41 5.29 1.92
N LEU A 181 20.17 5.61 1.52
CA LEU A 181 19.40 4.79 0.58
C LEU A 181 19.82 5.10 -0.86
N THR A 182 19.92 4.06 -1.67
CA THR A 182 20.01 4.19 -3.12
C THR A 182 18.72 4.75 -3.72
N ALA A 183 18.78 5.28 -4.93
CA ALA A 183 17.61 5.76 -5.67
C ALA A 183 16.48 4.73 -5.71
N GLN A 184 16.81 3.46 -6.01
CA GLN A 184 15.85 2.38 -6.13
C GLN A 184 15.21 1.99 -4.79
N GLU A 185 15.96 2.07 -3.70
CA GLU A 185 15.44 1.83 -2.35
C GLU A 185 14.48 2.94 -1.92
N VAL A 186 14.80 4.20 -2.21
CA VAL A 186 13.88 5.33 -1.98
C VAL A 186 12.57 5.10 -2.74
N LYS A 187 12.64 4.77 -4.04
CA LYS A 187 11.45 4.46 -4.85
C LYS A 187 10.63 3.34 -4.24
N SER A 188 11.28 2.23 -3.90
CA SER A 188 10.60 1.07 -3.32
C SER A 188 9.97 1.39 -1.96
N ALA A 189 10.65 2.19 -1.13
CA ALA A 189 10.16 2.67 0.15
C ALA A 189 8.91 3.55 0.00
N CYS A 190 8.93 4.49 -0.94
CA CYS A 190 7.78 5.34 -1.23
C CYS A 190 6.58 4.52 -1.74
N TYR A 191 6.83 3.58 -2.66
CA TYR A 191 5.78 2.72 -3.22
C TYR A 191 5.07 1.88 -2.16
N LEU A 192 5.85 1.26 -1.26
CA LEU A 192 5.32 0.48 -0.14
C LEU A 192 4.33 1.28 0.72
N ARG A 193 4.55 2.60 0.84
CA ARG A 193 3.82 3.48 1.74
C ARG A 193 2.61 4.19 1.11
N GLY A 194 2.43 4.14 -0.21
CA GLY A 194 1.31 4.86 -0.84
C GLY A 194 1.61 5.45 -2.20
N LEU A 195 2.83 5.96 -2.34
CA LEU A 195 3.17 6.86 -3.42
C LEU A 195 3.45 6.11 -4.72
N ASN A 196 2.90 6.55 -5.86
CA ASN A 196 3.38 6.05 -7.14
C ASN A 196 4.74 6.66 -7.47
N SER A 197 5.82 6.03 -7.00
CA SER A 197 7.17 6.55 -7.15
C SER A 197 7.73 6.40 -8.57
N THR A 198 7.11 5.58 -9.43
CA THR A 198 7.61 5.22 -10.77
C THR A 198 7.89 6.44 -11.65
N HIS A 199 7.03 7.45 -11.57
CA HIS A 199 7.06 8.64 -12.44
C HIS A 199 7.48 9.93 -11.73
N ILE A 200 7.99 9.83 -10.50
CA ILE A 200 8.41 10.99 -9.70
C ILE A 200 9.94 11.14 -9.83
N ALA A 201 10.52 12.32 -9.61
CA ALA A 201 11.97 12.45 -9.50
C ALA A 201 12.48 11.79 -8.19
N GLU A 202 13.74 11.35 -8.14
CA GLU A 202 14.30 10.76 -6.92
C GLU A 202 14.28 11.75 -5.75
N GLU A 203 14.75 12.97 -5.96
CA GLU A 203 14.80 14.03 -4.95
C GLU A 203 13.43 14.27 -4.31
N ARG A 204 12.38 14.37 -5.14
CA ARG A 204 11.00 14.50 -4.66
C ARG A 204 10.55 13.27 -3.86
N CYS A 205 10.92 12.06 -4.28
CA CYS A 205 10.64 10.88 -3.46
C CYS A 205 11.37 10.92 -2.11
N ARG A 206 12.59 11.45 -2.03
CA ARG A 206 13.31 11.63 -0.76
C ARG A 206 12.58 12.63 0.14
N THR A 207 12.13 13.76 -0.40
CA THR A 207 11.33 14.75 0.35
C THR A 207 10.05 14.11 0.88
N TRP A 208 9.26 13.46 0.03
CA TRP A 208 8.03 12.78 0.44
C TRP A 208 8.27 11.71 1.50
N LEU A 209 9.34 10.92 1.35
CA LEU A 209 9.71 9.90 2.33
C LEU A 209 10.09 10.53 3.67
N GLY A 210 10.76 11.68 3.65
CA GLY A 210 11.04 12.48 4.84
C GLY A 210 9.77 12.94 5.55
N GLU A 211 8.81 13.49 4.81
CA GLU A 211 7.51 13.90 5.35
C GLU A 211 6.74 12.71 5.94
N TRP A 212 6.72 11.57 5.24
CA TRP A 212 6.13 10.33 5.73
C TRP A 212 6.75 9.89 7.06
N LEU A 213 8.09 9.84 7.15
CA LEU A 213 8.79 9.38 8.34
C LEU A 213 8.58 10.32 9.53
N GLN A 214 8.52 11.63 9.30
CA GLN A 214 8.18 12.60 10.34
C GLN A 214 6.78 12.33 10.92
N ILE A 215 5.80 12.04 10.06
CA ILE A 215 4.46 11.67 10.50
C ILE A 215 4.52 10.34 11.25
N SER A 216 5.00 9.28 10.61
CA SER A 216 4.88 7.92 11.12
C SER A 216 5.65 7.67 12.40
N CYS A 217 6.83 8.29 12.58
CA CYS A 217 7.63 8.15 13.80
C CYS A 217 7.10 8.98 14.97
N SER A 218 6.21 9.96 14.71
CA SER A 218 5.56 10.76 15.75
C SER A 218 4.32 10.08 16.35
N LEU A 219 3.83 8.99 15.73
CA LEU A 219 2.61 8.30 16.14
C LEU A 219 2.86 7.25 17.22
N LYS A 220 1.91 7.15 18.15
CA LYS A 220 1.82 6.07 19.14
C LYS A 220 1.12 4.84 18.54
N GLU A 221 1.24 3.69 19.20
CA GLU A 221 0.58 2.45 18.75
C GLU A 221 -0.95 2.58 18.64
N ALA A 222 -1.59 3.31 19.57
CA ALA A 222 -3.02 3.58 19.53
C ALA A 222 -3.44 4.41 18.31
N GLU A 223 -2.54 5.25 17.78
CA GLU A 223 -2.77 6.20 16.69
C GLU A 223 -2.46 5.60 15.31
N LEU A 224 -2.03 4.34 15.23
CA LEU A 224 -1.59 3.72 13.96
C LEU A 224 -2.70 3.62 12.90
N SER A 225 -3.97 3.81 13.26
CA SER A 225 -5.02 3.99 12.24
C SER A 225 -4.73 5.21 11.36
N LEU A 226 -4.15 6.29 11.90
CA LEU A 226 -3.75 7.45 11.11
C LEU A 226 -2.70 7.08 10.06
N LEU A 227 -1.74 6.21 10.40
CA LEU A 227 -0.72 5.76 9.45
C LEU A 227 -1.32 5.05 8.23
N LEU A 228 -2.39 4.27 8.42
CA LEU A 228 -3.14 3.66 7.32
C LEU A 228 -3.85 4.69 6.45
N HIS A 229 -4.47 5.71 7.06
CA HIS A 229 -5.16 6.75 6.30
C HIS A 229 -4.15 7.68 5.60
N ASN A 230 -2.96 7.86 6.18
CA ASN A 230 -1.90 8.69 5.64
C ASN A 230 -1.42 8.23 4.25
N VAL A 231 -1.58 6.94 3.95
CA VAL A 231 -1.37 6.36 2.62
C VAL A 231 -2.15 7.12 1.55
N VAL A 232 -3.38 7.52 1.88
CA VAL A 232 -4.26 8.29 1.01
C VAL A 232 -4.01 9.79 1.18
N LEU A 233 -4.00 10.28 2.42
CA LEU A 233 -3.91 11.71 2.72
C LEU A 233 -2.63 12.34 2.13
N LEU A 234 -1.48 11.69 2.32
CA LEU A 234 -0.19 12.21 1.87
C LEU A 234 0.14 11.89 0.40
N SER A 235 -0.51 10.88 -0.21
CA SER A 235 -0.16 10.45 -1.58
C SER A 235 -1.08 11.00 -2.65
N THR A 236 -2.33 11.36 -2.34
CA THR A 236 -3.36 11.67 -3.34
C THR A 236 -2.99 12.85 -4.22
N ASN A 237 -2.44 13.91 -3.63
CA ASN A 237 -2.08 15.15 -4.32
C ASN A 237 -0.57 15.32 -4.51
N TYR A 238 0.22 14.28 -4.24
CA TYR A 238 1.66 14.32 -4.46
C TYR A 238 1.98 14.02 -5.93
N ILE A 239 1.74 15.01 -6.79
CA ILE A 239 1.94 14.88 -8.24
C ILE A 239 3.44 14.98 -8.53
N GLY A 240 4.00 13.99 -9.24
CA GLY A 240 5.28 14.16 -9.94
C GLY A 240 5.10 15.22 -11.01
N THR A 241 5.66 16.41 -10.81
CA THR A 241 5.78 17.41 -11.86
C THR A 241 6.57 16.76 -12.98
N ARG A 242 5.89 16.33 -14.05
CA ARG A 242 6.52 16.20 -15.36
C ARG A 242 6.96 17.61 -15.73
N ARG A 243 8.20 17.94 -15.41
CA ARG A 243 8.96 18.88 -16.22
C ARG A 243 9.58 18.06 -17.34
#